data_AF-A0A656JTA1-F1
#
_entry.id   AF-A0A656JTA1-F1
#
_cell.length_a   1.000
_cell.length_b   1.000
_cell.length_c   1.000
_cell.angle_alpha   90.00
_cell.angle_beta   90.00
_cell.angle_gamma   90.00
#
_symmetry.space_group_name_H-M   'P 1'
#
loop_
_entity.id
_entity.type
_entity.pdbx_description
1 polymer ?
#
loop_
_entity_poly.entity_id
_entity_poly.type
_entity_poly.pdbx_seq_one_letter_code
_entity_poly.pdbx_strand_id
1 'polypeptide(L)'
;MAENENGQDKTEDPTEKKVKDSRAEGQIARSKELTTLVVMLMGAGGLLMFGAGIAQMMSELMRDNFTISRETIMDQSYMGKALLSSGLHALVVMLPFLIAML
;
A
#
# COMPACT_ATOMS: atom_id res chain seq x y z
N MET A 1 -20.45 30.16 -28.93
CA MET A 1 -20.23 31.46 -28.29
C MET A 1 -18.82 31.48 -27.75
N ALA A 2 -17.90 32.09 -28.50
CA ALA A 2 -16.65 32.59 -27.96
C ALA A 2 -16.96 33.81 -27.10
N GLU A 3 -16.30 33.95 -25.96
CA GLU A 3 -15.87 35.22 -25.33
C GLU A 3 -15.57 34.99 -23.84
N ASN A 4 -14.31 34.70 -23.52
CA ASN A 4 -13.57 35.41 -22.46
C ASN A 4 -12.09 35.02 -22.49
N GLU A 5 -11.43 35.38 -23.59
CA GLU A 5 -9.97 35.50 -23.65
C GLU A 5 -9.56 36.87 -23.06
N ASN A 6 -9.79 37.07 -21.76
CA ASN A 6 -9.30 38.28 -21.08
C ASN A 6 -8.74 37.93 -19.70
N GLY A 7 -7.72 37.06 -19.72
CA GLY A 7 -6.79 36.89 -18.62
C GLY A 7 -5.79 38.04 -18.63
N GLN A 8 -6.23 39.24 -18.22
CA GLN A 8 -5.30 40.23 -17.69
C GLN A 8 -4.58 39.56 -16.52
N ASP A 9 -3.24 39.54 -16.54
CA ASP A 9 -2.42 39.18 -15.39
C ASP A 9 -2.70 40.20 -14.27
N LYS A 10 -3.74 39.94 -13.48
CA LYS A 10 -4.09 40.71 -12.30
C LYS A 10 -2.98 40.51 -11.28
N THR A 11 -2.12 41.51 -11.16
CA THR A 11 -1.00 41.60 -10.22
C THR A 11 -1.42 41.93 -8.78
N GLU A 12 -2.70 42.19 -8.54
CA GLU A 12 -3.22 42.47 -7.21
C GLU A 12 -3.67 41.21 -6.47
N ASP A 13 -3.39 41.16 -5.17
CA ASP A 13 -3.82 40.08 -4.30
C ASP A 13 -5.36 39.98 -4.26
N PRO A 14 -5.91 38.76 -4.22
CA PRO A 14 -7.35 38.56 -4.19
C PRO A 14 -7.97 39.16 -2.92
N THR A 15 -9.08 39.88 -3.09
CA THR A 15 -9.83 40.47 -1.97
C THR A 15 -10.35 39.40 -1.01
N GLU A 16 -10.51 39.75 0.28
CA GLU A 16 -11.00 38.81 1.32
C GLU A 16 -12.31 38.12 0.94
N LYS A 17 -13.22 38.84 0.26
CA LYS A 17 -14.48 38.28 -0.27
C LYS A 17 -14.22 37.16 -1.27
N LYS A 18 -13.31 37.37 -2.23
CA LYS A 18 -12.96 36.37 -3.24
C LYS A 18 -12.30 35.13 -2.63
N VAL A 19 -11.46 35.30 -1.60
CA VAL A 19 -10.87 34.17 -0.86
C VAL A 19 -11.94 33.38 -0.11
N LYS A 20 -12.90 34.05 0.54
CA LYS A 20 -14.03 33.41 1.22
C LYS A 20 -14.91 32.63 0.23
N ASP A 21 -15.23 33.23 -0.91
CA ASP A 21 -16.07 32.61 -1.94
C ASP A 21 -15.37 31.38 -2.53
N SER A 22 -14.08 31.45 -2.87
CA SER A 22 -13.31 30.28 -3.34
C SER A 22 -13.23 29.15 -2.31
N ARG A 23 -13.09 29.47 -1.01
CA ARG A 23 -13.15 28.44 0.04
C ARG A 23 -14.55 27.83 0.18
N ALA A 24 -15.60 28.64 0.07
CA ALA A 24 -16.99 28.17 0.10
C ALA A 24 -17.32 27.28 -1.12
N GLU A 25 -16.71 27.55 -2.27
CA GLU A 25 -16.78 26.73 -3.49
C GLU A 25 -15.92 25.45 -3.40
N GLY A 26 -15.21 25.21 -2.29
CA GLY A 26 -14.39 24.00 -2.10
C GLY A 26 -13.05 24.02 -2.85
N GLN A 27 -12.63 25.19 -3.34
CA GLN A 27 -11.28 25.43 -3.89
C GLN A 27 -10.27 25.58 -2.75
N ILE A 28 -10.10 24.50 -1.98
CA ILE A 28 -9.04 24.36 -0.98
C ILE A 28 -7.76 23.88 -1.67
N ALA A 29 -6.61 24.34 -1.17
CA ALA A 29 -5.31 23.88 -1.65
C ALA A 29 -5.19 22.36 -1.45
N ARG A 30 -5.08 21.61 -2.55
CA ARG A 30 -4.77 20.17 -2.55
C ARG A 30 -3.36 20.01 -3.10
N SER A 31 -2.48 19.39 -2.33
CA SER A 31 -1.15 19.06 -2.84
C SER A 31 -1.31 17.92 -3.86
N LYS A 32 -0.88 18.19 -5.10
CA LYS A 32 -0.97 17.24 -6.22
C LYS A 32 -0.25 15.91 -5.93
N GLU A 33 0.79 15.95 -5.08
CA GLU A 33 1.68 14.83 -4.78
C GLU A 33 1.51 14.25 -3.36
N LEU A 34 0.55 14.75 -2.58
CA LEU A 34 0.36 14.28 -1.19
C LEU A 34 0.06 12.78 -1.15
N THR A 35 -0.78 12.30 -2.06
CA THR A 35 -1.09 10.87 -2.17
C THR A 35 0.16 10.06 -2.46
N THR A 36 0.98 10.49 -3.43
CA THR A 36 2.24 9.84 -3.79
C THR A 36 3.19 9.76 -2.58
N LEU A 37 3.33 10.87 -1.84
CA LEU A 37 4.15 10.95 -0.64
C LEU A 37 3.68 9.97 0.44
N VAL A 38 2.38 9.95 0.73
CA VAL A 38 1.80 9.09 1.77
C VAL A 38 2.00 7.62 1.41
N VAL A 39 1.73 7.22 0.17
CA VAL A 39 1.94 5.84 -0.29
C VAL A 39 3.41 5.43 -0.20
N MET A 40 4.34 6.32 -0.58
CA MET A 40 5.77 6.04 -0.47
C MET A 40 6.21 5.84 0.99
N LEU A 41 5.73 6.69 1.90
CA LEU A 41 6.03 6.60 3.32
C LEU A 41 5.41 5.35 3.95
N MET A 42 4.17 5.00 3.61
CA MET A 42 3.52 3.76 4.07
C MET A 42 4.24 2.52 3.53
N GLY A 43 4.66 2.53 2.26
CA GLY A 43 5.43 1.43 1.68
C GLY A 43 6.79 1.24 2.36
N ALA A 44 7.56 2.32 2.53
CA ALA A 44 8.85 2.27 3.20
C ALA A 44 8.71 1.88 4.68
N GLY A 45 7.79 2.53 5.40
CA GLY A 45 7.51 2.24 6.81
C GLY A 45 6.98 0.83 7.04
N GLY A 46 6.07 0.38 6.18
CA GLY A 46 5.53 -0.98 6.18
C GLY A 46 6.62 -2.02 5.96
N LEU A 47 7.53 -1.79 5.00
CA LEU A 47 8.64 -2.70 4.76
C LEU A 47 9.62 -2.75 5.95
N LEU A 48 9.89 -1.61 6.59
CA LEU A 48 10.75 -1.57 7.78
C LEU A 48 10.12 -2.29 8.97
N MET A 49 8.81 -2.19 9.14
CA MET A 49 8.08 -2.79 10.26
C MET A 49 7.85 -4.29 10.06
N PHE A 50 7.45 -4.72 8.85
CA PHE A 50 7.01 -6.08 8.58
C PHE A 50 8.01 -6.92 7.78
N GLY A 51 8.99 -6.30 7.12
CA GLY A 51 9.90 -6.97 6.19
C GLY A 51 10.74 -8.08 6.82
N ALA A 52 11.22 -7.89 8.06
CA ALA A 52 11.97 -8.92 8.78
C ALA A 52 11.10 -10.18 9.05
N GLY A 53 9.84 -9.99 9.44
CA GLY A 53 8.89 -11.08 9.65
C GLY A 53 8.58 -11.84 8.36
N ILE A 54 8.38 -11.11 7.25
CA ILE A 54 8.15 -11.71 5.93
C ILE A 54 9.38 -12.52 5.47
N ALA A 55 10.59 -12.00 5.66
CA ALA A 55 11.83 -12.69 5.29
C ALA A 55 12.06 -13.96 6.13
N GLN A 56 11.79 -13.90 7.43
CA GLN A 56 11.87 -15.04 8.33
C GLN A 56 10.88 -16.14 7.92
N MET A 57 9.61 -15.75 7.71
CA MET A 57 8.56 -16.66 7.24
C MET A 57 8.93 -17.31 5.90
N MET A 58 9.46 -16.56 4.94
CA MET A 58 9.93 -17.14 3.67
C MET A 58 11.02 -18.19 3.89
N SER A 59 11.95 -17.94 4.82
CA SER A 59 13.01 -18.88 5.14
C SER A 59 12.49 -20.17 5.80
N GLU A 60 11.49 -20.05 6.67
CA GLU A 60 10.81 -21.18 7.31
C GLU A 60 10.03 -22.01 6.27
N LEU A 61 9.24 -21.37 5.42
CA LEU A 61 8.53 -22.07 4.34
C LEU A 61 9.48 -22.83 3.41
N MET A 62 10.62 -22.25 3.06
CA MET A 62 11.63 -22.91 2.23
C MET A 62 12.22 -24.13 2.95
N ARG A 63 12.57 -24.00 4.23
CA ARG A 63 13.07 -25.12 5.04
C ARG A 63 12.05 -26.26 5.13
N ASP A 64 10.80 -25.94 5.42
CA ASP A 64 9.76 -26.93 5.65
C ASP A 64 9.36 -27.65 4.36
N ASN A 65 9.31 -26.94 3.23
CA ASN A 65 8.95 -27.53 1.94
C ASN A 65 10.12 -28.30 1.30
N PHE A 66 11.38 -27.93 1.58
CA PHE A 66 12.55 -28.64 1.04
C PHE A 66 13.12 -29.72 1.96
N THR A 67 12.64 -29.84 3.21
CA THR A 67 13.02 -30.92 4.11
C THR A 67 11.98 -32.03 4.08
N ILE A 68 12.09 -32.93 3.10
CA ILE A 68 11.14 -34.03 2.92
C ILE A 68 11.69 -35.30 3.58
N SER A 69 11.00 -35.79 4.61
CA SER A 69 11.35 -37.05 5.28
C SER A 69 10.80 -38.27 4.53
N ARG A 70 11.36 -39.46 4.78
CA ARG A 70 10.86 -40.70 4.15
C ARG A 70 9.41 -41.03 4.54
N GLU A 71 9.02 -40.72 5.77
CA GLU A 71 7.66 -40.90 6.28
C GLU A 71 6.66 -40.00 5.53
N THR A 72 7.10 -38.77 5.23
CA THR A 72 6.35 -37.77 4.46
C THR A 72 6.03 -38.23 3.04
N ILE A 73 6.98 -38.90 2.37
CA ILE A 73 6.81 -39.39 0.99
C ILE A 73 5.77 -40.53 0.92
N MET A 74 5.62 -41.28 2.02
CA MET A 74 4.69 -42.40 2.08
C MET A 74 3.23 -41.95 2.30
N ASP A 75 3.00 -40.70 2.72
CA ASP A 75 1.66 -40.11 2.80
C ASP A 75 1.37 -39.25 1.56
N GLN A 76 0.58 -39.79 0.63
CA GLN A 76 0.15 -39.09 -0.59
C GLN A 76 -0.67 -37.81 -0.29
N SER A 77 -1.27 -37.70 0.89
CA SER A 77 -2.04 -36.51 1.32
C SER A 77 -1.17 -35.39 1.87
N TYR A 78 0.09 -35.67 2.20
CA TYR A 78 0.97 -34.70 2.84
C TYR A 78 1.19 -33.47 1.98
N MET A 79 1.40 -33.66 0.67
CA MET A 79 1.69 -32.55 -0.26
C MET A 79 0.56 -31.50 -0.25
N GLY A 80 -0.70 -31.94 -0.24
CA GLY A 80 -1.85 -31.05 -0.19
C GLY A 80 -2.00 -30.33 1.15
N LYS A 81 -1.75 -31.03 2.26
CA LYS A 81 -1.77 -30.44 3.61
C LYS A 81 -0.64 -29.43 3.80
N ALA A 82 0.57 -29.74 3.33
CA ALA A 82 1.74 -28.87 3.38
C ALA A 82 1.51 -27.60 2.56
N LEU A 83 0.90 -27.71 1.37
CA LEU A 83 0.53 -26.56 0.55
C LEU A 83 -0.50 -25.66 1.26
N LEU A 84 -1.56 -26.25 1.82
CA LEU A 84 -2.60 -25.50 2.52
C LEU A 84 -2.03 -24.79 3.76
N SER A 85 -1.24 -25.50 4.57
CA SER A 85 -0.60 -24.96 5.77
C SER A 85 0.36 -23.82 5.41
N SER A 86 1.22 -24.05 4.42
CA SER A 86 2.17 -23.04 3.93
C SER A 86 1.46 -21.79 3.41
N GLY A 87 0.38 -21.98 2.63
CA GLY A 87 -0.42 -20.89 2.08
C GLY A 87 -1.15 -20.08 3.15
N LEU A 88 -1.76 -20.74 4.14
CA LEU A 88 -2.42 -20.07 5.26
C LEU A 88 -1.41 -19.30 6.12
N HIS A 89 -0.25 -19.90 6.40
CA HIS A 89 0.81 -19.26 7.17
C HIS A 89 1.33 -18.00 6.44
N ALA A 90 1.58 -18.12 5.13
CA ALA A 90 1.99 -16.99 4.29
C ALA A 90 0.95 -15.86 4.31
N LEU A 91 -0.32 -16.20 4.19
CA LEU A 91 -1.41 -15.23 4.19
C LEU A 91 -1.49 -14.48 5.52
N VAL A 92 -1.44 -15.18 6.65
CA VAL A 92 -1.52 -14.58 7.99
C VAL A 92 -0.37 -13.60 8.24
N VAL A 93 0.85 -13.96 7.83
CA VAL A 93 2.03 -13.09 8.01
C VAL A 93 1.98 -11.87 7.08
N MET A 94 1.44 -12.01 5.86
CA MET A 94 1.32 -10.91 4.90
C MET A 94 0.15 -9.96 5.18
N LEU A 95 -0.92 -10.44 5.82
CA LEU A 95 -2.13 -9.65 6.12
C LEU A 95 -1.86 -8.27 6.74
N PRO A 96 -1.06 -8.11 7.82
CA PRO A 96 -0.84 -6.80 8.42
C PRO A 96 -0.15 -5.82 7.46
N PHE A 97 0.77 -6.30 6.62
CA PHE A 97 1.41 -5.47 5.60
C PHE A 97 0.42 -5.04 4.51
N LEU A 98 -0.45 -5.94 4.05
CA LEU A 98 -1.46 -5.62 3.05
C LEU A 98 -2.50 -4.62 3.58
N ILE A 99 -2.92 -4.77 4.84
CA ILE A 99 -3.84 -3.83 5.50
C ILE A 99 -3.19 -2.45 5.63
N ALA A 100 -1.89 -2.38 5.93
CA ALA A 100 -1.17 -1.12 6.04
C ALA A 100 -1.03 -0.38 4.69
N MET A 101 -1.22 -1.05 3.56
CA MET A 101 -1.07 -0.49 2.21
C MET A 101 -2.40 -0.10 1.54
N LEU A 102 -3.54 -0.38 2.18
CA LEU A 102 -4.88 0.02 1.73
C LEU A 102 -5.24 1.43 2.21
#